data_AF-A0A0F9ATB2-F1
#
_entry.id   AF-A0A0F9ATB2-F1
#
_cell.length_a   1.000
_cell.length_b   1.000
_cell.length_c   1.000
_cell.angle_alpha   90.00
_cell.angle_beta   90.00
_cell.angle_gamma   90.00
#
_symmetry.space_group_name_H-M   'P 1'
#
loop_
_entity.id
_entity.type
_entity.pdbx_description
1 polymer ?
#
loop_
_entity_poly.entity_id
_entity_poly.type
_entity_poly.pdbx_seq_one_letter_code
_entity_poly.pdbx_strand_id
1 'polypeptide(L)'
;MADEMHGTSIVPALEENILMRNEAKADWKRVLHRNVDPLWIFHLDTDDPTEIAAFKAKNDKARANGENMYVPKGVVVPEVVATAANASLNPLSWIDQLNDAYYQAAGVPQIIMGNAKGFTDASGKIVYLAFEQDVKGEQLYAEEEILSQLNLELKFNFPASLQSDAVSDTPSETDTVEEEPMEEAAQPNDTT
;
A
#
# COMPACT_ATOMS: atom_id res chain seq x y z
N MET A 1 6.69 3.25 -36.39
CA MET A 1 6.99 4.05 -35.19
C MET A 1 6.97 5.49 -35.66
N ALA A 2 5.85 6.18 -35.43
CA ALA A 2 5.70 7.58 -35.75
C ALA A 2 6.12 8.33 -34.48
N ASP A 3 7.39 8.74 -34.46
CA ASP A 3 8.01 9.44 -33.36
C ASP A 3 7.59 10.91 -33.46
N GLU A 4 6.61 11.30 -32.64
CA GLU A 4 6.15 12.68 -32.56
C GLU A 4 7.20 13.51 -31.82
N MET A 5 7.34 14.80 -32.17
CA MET A 5 8.25 15.79 -31.55
C MET A 5 7.95 16.08 -30.06
N HIS A 6 7.37 15.13 -29.32
CA HIS A 6 6.89 15.27 -27.96
C HIS A 6 7.45 14.15 -27.09
N GLY A 7 7.83 14.49 -25.86
CA GLY A 7 8.28 13.50 -24.88
C GLY A 7 7.20 12.48 -24.51
N THR A 8 7.62 11.28 -24.13
CA THR A 8 6.71 10.26 -23.59
C THR A 8 6.38 10.59 -22.14
N SER A 9 5.11 10.82 -21.82
CA SER A 9 4.68 11.05 -20.44
C SER A 9 4.55 9.74 -19.67
N ILE A 10 4.91 9.77 -18.38
CA ILE A 10 4.69 8.67 -17.44
C ILE A 10 3.24 8.58 -16.94
N VAL A 11 2.47 9.67 -17.09
CA VAL A 11 1.10 9.77 -16.56
C VAL A 11 0.16 8.68 -17.10
N PRO A 12 0.15 8.36 -18.42
CA PRO A 12 -0.72 7.29 -18.95
C PRO A 12 -0.41 5.91 -18.37
N ALA A 13 0.86 5.64 -18.02
CA ALA A 13 1.25 4.37 -17.40
C ALA A 13 0.83 4.28 -15.93
N LEU A 14 0.68 5.42 -15.25
CA LEU A 14 0.28 5.49 -13.84
C LEU A 14 -1.23 5.62 -13.63
N GLU A 15 -1.95 6.17 -14.61
CA GLU A 15 -3.38 6.49 -14.51
C GLU A 15 -4.21 5.26 -14.12
N GLU A 16 -4.00 4.13 -14.80
CA GLU A 16 -4.76 2.90 -14.55
C GLU A 16 -4.58 2.42 -13.09
N ASN A 17 -3.34 2.41 -12.61
CA ASN A 17 -3.01 2.05 -11.22
C ASN A 17 -3.63 3.00 -10.20
N ILE A 18 -3.63 4.31 -10.49
CA ILE A 18 -4.23 5.32 -9.62
C ILE A 18 -5.75 5.11 -9.52
N LEU A 19 -6.43 4.89 -10.65
CA LEU A 19 -7.88 4.69 -10.69
C LEU A 19 -8.28 3.42 -9.92
N MET A 20 -7.63 2.29 -10.21
CA MET A 20 -7.88 1.02 -9.51
C MET A 20 -7.67 1.14 -7.99
N ARG A 21 -6.61 1.83 -7.58
CA ARG A 21 -6.30 2.03 -6.15
C ARG A 21 -7.33 2.92 -5.46
N ASN A 22 -7.80 3.97 -6.14
CA ASN A 22 -8.81 4.87 -5.58
C ASN A 22 -10.15 4.15 -5.39
N GLU A 23 -10.55 3.32 -6.35
CA GLU A 23 -11.74 2.49 -6.26
C GLU A 23 -11.64 1.50 -5.08
N ALA A 24 -10.56 0.72 -5.01
CA ALA A 24 -10.35 -0.25 -3.94
C ALA A 24 -10.35 0.41 -2.54
N LYS A 25 -9.74 1.60 -2.41
CA LYS A 25 -9.78 2.38 -1.15
C LYS A 25 -11.18 2.89 -0.82
N ALA A 26 -11.95 3.33 -1.81
CA ALA A 26 -13.31 3.81 -1.60
C ALA A 26 -14.24 2.69 -1.11
N ASP A 27 -14.11 1.51 -1.70
CA ASP A 27 -14.87 0.33 -1.29
C ASP A 27 -14.45 -0.17 0.09
N TRP A 28 -13.13 -0.21 0.36
CA TRP A 28 -12.64 -0.59 1.68
C TRP A 28 -13.08 0.38 2.78
N LYS A 29 -13.08 1.69 2.49
CA LYS A 29 -13.65 2.71 3.38
C LYS A 29 -15.12 2.41 3.70
N ARG A 30 -15.92 2.02 2.69
CA ARG A 30 -17.33 1.66 2.89
C ARG A 30 -17.49 0.43 3.78
N VAL A 31 -16.65 -0.60 3.60
CA VAL A 31 -16.66 -1.80 4.46
C VAL A 31 -16.28 -1.45 5.89
N LEU A 32 -15.19 -0.70 6.10
CA LEU A 32 -14.77 -0.28 7.43
C LEU A 32 -15.77 0.63 8.11
N HIS A 33 -16.44 1.51 7.35
CA HIS A 33 -17.51 2.35 7.90
C HIS A 33 -18.65 1.51 8.48
N ARG A 34 -18.96 0.34 7.90
CA ARG A 34 -19.98 -0.59 8.43
C ARG A 34 -19.60 -1.21 9.78
N ASN A 35 -18.32 -1.23 10.14
CA ASN A 35 -17.90 -1.69 11.47
C ASN A 35 -18.24 -0.68 12.57
N VAL A 36 -18.33 0.61 12.20
CA VAL A 36 -18.69 1.71 13.12
C VAL A 36 -20.19 2.02 13.03
N ASP A 37 -20.74 1.99 11.81
CA ASP A 37 -22.11 2.33 11.48
C ASP A 37 -22.76 1.18 10.66
N PRO A 38 -23.20 0.10 11.33
CA PRO A 38 -23.58 -1.15 10.67
C PRO A 38 -24.86 -1.05 9.86
N LEU A 39 -25.04 -1.93 8.88
CA LEU A 39 -26.31 -2.03 8.17
C LEU A 39 -27.30 -2.84 9.01
N TRP A 40 -28.56 -2.41 9.00
CA TRP A 40 -29.64 -3.08 9.72
C TRP A 40 -30.70 -3.52 8.72
N ILE A 41 -31.19 -4.74 8.88
CA ILE A 41 -32.39 -5.23 8.20
C ILE A 41 -33.52 -5.15 9.22
N PHE A 42 -34.59 -4.46 8.84
CA PHE A 42 -35.80 -4.39 9.65
C PHE A 42 -36.89 -5.21 8.94
N HIS A 43 -37.33 -6.28 9.59
CA HIS A 43 -38.53 -6.99 9.17
C HIS A 43 -39.74 -6.26 9.76
N LEU A 44 -40.65 -5.78 8.92
CA LEU A 44 -41.87 -5.06 9.33
C LEU A 44 -43.10 -5.90 8.99
N ASP A 45 -44.10 -5.90 9.88
CA ASP A 45 -45.39 -6.61 9.69
C ASP A 45 -46.39 -5.86 8.79
N THR A 46 -45.94 -4.88 8.01
CA THR A 46 -46.77 -4.03 7.13
C THR A 46 -46.16 -3.92 5.74
N ASP A 47 -47.00 -3.90 4.71
CA ASP A 47 -46.64 -3.68 3.32
C ASP A 47 -47.06 -2.28 2.81
N ASP A 48 -47.67 -1.44 3.66
CA ASP A 48 -48.04 -0.07 3.31
C ASP A 48 -46.78 0.81 3.16
N PRO A 49 -46.49 1.34 1.96
CA PRO A 49 -45.33 2.21 1.73
C PRO A 49 -45.30 3.44 2.65
N THR A 50 -46.46 3.94 3.08
CA THR A 50 -46.58 5.11 3.95
C THR A 50 -46.09 4.81 5.36
N GLU A 51 -46.51 3.69 5.92
CA GLU A 51 -46.09 3.24 7.25
C GLU A 51 -44.59 2.90 7.27
N ILE A 52 -44.11 2.26 6.20
CA ILE A 52 -42.68 1.96 6.02
C ILE A 52 -41.85 3.25 5.94
N ALA A 53 -42.30 4.25 5.16
CA ALA A 53 -41.60 5.52 5.04
C ALA A 53 -41.57 6.29 6.37
N ALA A 54 -42.66 6.28 7.13
CA ALA A 54 -42.72 6.89 8.46
C ALA A 54 -41.77 6.19 9.45
N PHE A 55 -41.73 4.86 9.44
CA PHE A 55 -40.79 4.09 10.25
C PHE A 55 -39.34 4.42 9.89
N LYS A 56 -39.00 4.41 8.60
CA LYS A 56 -37.66 4.75 8.10
C LYS A 56 -37.24 6.15 8.56
N ALA A 57 -38.08 7.15 8.37
CA ALA A 57 -37.77 8.53 8.76
C ALA A 57 -37.52 8.68 10.27
N LYS A 58 -38.31 7.97 11.10
CA LYS A 58 -38.13 7.97 12.55
C LYS A 58 -36.83 7.29 12.97
N ASN A 59 -36.52 6.13 12.39
CA ASN A 59 -35.32 5.38 12.67
C ASN A 59 -34.05 6.11 12.23
N ASP A 60 -34.04 6.67 11.01
CA ASP A 60 -32.90 7.41 10.47
C ASP A 60 -32.62 8.67 11.31
N LYS A 61 -33.67 9.37 11.77
CA LYS A 61 -33.53 10.52 12.67
C LYS A 61 -32.98 10.13 14.04
N ALA A 62 -33.52 9.07 14.65
CA ALA A 62 -33.04 8.59 15.95
C ALA A 62 -31.57 8.16 15.87
N ARG A 63 -31.18 7.47 14.80
CA ARG A 63 -29.80 7.06 14.54
C ARG A 63 -28.85 8.25 14.34
N ALA A 64 -29.26 9.25 13.55
CA ALA A 64 -28.47 10.46 13.34
C ALA A 64 -28.22 11.25 14.64
N ASN A 65 -29.17 11.20 15.57
CA ASN A 65 -29.08 11.87 16.87
C ASN A 65 -28.46 11.00 17.98
N GLY A 66 -28.19 9.71 17.74
CA GLY A 66 -27.71 8.78 18.76
C GLY A 66 -28.75 8.48 19.86
N GLU A 67 -30.04 8.59 19.55
CA GLU A 67 -31.14 8.38 20.49
C GLU A 67 -31.50 6.89 20.67
N ASN A 68 -31.94 6.53 21.88
CA ASN A 68 -32.44 5.18 22.16
C ASN A 68 -33.79 4.95 21.45
N MET A 69 -33.91 3.83 20.72
CA MET A 69 -35.15 3.45 20.06
C MET A 69 -35.90 2.35 20.83
N TYR A 70 -37.18 2.58 21.09
CA TYR A 70 -38.07 1.60 21.73
C TYR A 70 -39.10 1.12 20.71
N VAL A 71 -39.02 -0.17 20.36
CA VAL A 71 -39.93 -0.78 19.40
C VAL A 71 -40.72 -1.91 20.09
N PRO A 72 -42.06 -1.95 19.93
CA PRO A 72 -42.86 -3.05 20.46
C PRO A 72 -42.39 -4.41 19.93
N LYS A 73 -42.30 -5.41 20.81
CA LYS A 73 -41.95 -6.78 20.42
C LYS A 73 -42.97 -7.32 19.41
N GLY A 74 -42.48 -7.98 18.35
CA GLY A 74 -43.29 -8.62 17.32
C GLY A 74 -43.42 -7.82 16.03
N VAL A 75 -43.52 -6.48 16.12
CA VAL A 75 -43.79 -5.61 14.95
C VAL A 75 -42.56 -5.38 14.08
N VAL A 76 -41.38 -5.31 14.71
CA VAL A 76 -40.11 -5.08 14.04
C VAL A 76 -39.03 -5.96 14.64
N VAL A 77 -38.34 -6.73 13.80
CA VAL A 77 -37.15 -7.49 14.21
C VAL A 77 -35.92 -6.84 13.57
N PRO A 78 -35.11 -6.09 14.34
CA PRO A 78 -33.86 -5.54 13.84
C PRO A 78 -32.77 -6.61 13.81
N GLU A 79 -32.23 -6.89 12.63
CA GLU A 79 -31.06 -7.74 12.45
C GLU A 79 -29.88 -6.89 12.00
N VAL A 80 -28.75 -7.00 12.70
CA VAL A 80 -27.51 -6.35 12.28
C VAL A 80 -26.87 -7.20 11.19
N VAL A 81 -26.63 -6.61 10.03
CA VAL A 81 -25.86 -7.23 8.96
C VAL A 81 -24.39 -7.20 9.38
N ALA A 82 -23.98 -8.25 10.09
CA ALA A 82 -22.60 -8.49 10.43
C ALA A 82 -21.97 -9.38 9.37
N THR A 83 -21.13 -8.81 8.50
CA THR A 83 -20.15 -9.61 7.77
C THR A 83 -19.09 -10.08 8.75
N ALA A 84 -18.92 -11.39 8.93
CA ALA A 84 -17.87 -11.92 9.78
C ALA A 84 -16.50 -11.41 9.32
N ALA A 85 -15.56 -11.23 10.25
CA ALA A 85 -14.19 -10.84 9.91
C ALA A 85 -13.62 -11.87 8.91
N ASN A 86 -13.15 -11.40 7.75
CA ASN A 86 -12.68 -12.22 6.62
C ASN A 86 -13.74 -13.06 5.89
N ALA A 87 -15.04 -12.77 6.04
CA ALA A 87 -16.08 -13.40 5.21
C ALA A 87 -15.95 -13.03 3.72
N SER A 88 -15.35 -11.88 3.44
CA SER A 88 -14.95 -11.44 2.10
C SER A 88 -13.41 -11.39 1.99
N LEU A 89 -12.90 -11.52 0.77
CA LEU A 89 -11.46 -11.35 0.49
C LEU A 89 -10.98 -10.00 1.03
N ASN A 90 -9.86 -9.99 1.75
CA ASN A 90 -9.30 -8.77 2.31
C ASN A 90 -8.58 -7.97 1.20
N PRO A 91 -9.07 -6.78 0.82
CA PRO A 91 -8.52 -6.01 -0.30
C PRO A 91 -7.19 -5.33 0.05
N LEU A 92 -6.73 -5.35 1.32
CA LEU A 92 -5.45 -4.73 1.71
C LEU A 92 -4.27 -5.30 0.90
N SER A 93 -4.24 -6.62 0.70
CA SER A 93 -3.20 -7.27 -0.11
C SER A 93 -3.18 -6.77 -1.56
N TRP A 94 -4.37 -6.54 -2.13
CA TRP A 94 -4.50 -5.99 -3.48
C TRP A 94 -4.12 -4.50 -3.54
N ILE A 95 -4.50 -3.71 -2.52
CA ILE A 95 -4.09 -2.31 -2.40
C ILE A 95 -2.56 -2.19 -2.31
N ASP A 96 -1.90 -3.10 -1.58
CA ASP A 96 -0.44 -3.15 -1.47
C ASP A 96 0.20 -3.51 -2.82
N GLN A 97 -0.32 -4.52 -3.53
CA GLN A 97 0.16 -4.86 -4.88
C GLN A 97 0.01 -3.70 -5.89
N LEU A 98 -1.12 -2.98 -5.86
CA LEU A 98 -1.32 -1.80 -6.72
C LEU A 98 -0.35 -0.66 -6.37
N ASN A 99 0.01 -0.54 -5.09
CA ASN A 99 1.00 0.43 -4.64
C ASN A 99 2.41 0.05 -5.13
N ASP A 100 2.77 -1.23 -5.06
CA ASP A 100 4.04 -1.75 -5.59
C ASP A 100 4.13 -1.53 -7.11
N ALA A 101 3.06 -1.86 -7.85
CA ALA A 101 2.97 -1.62 -9.29
C ALA A 101 3.09 -0.14 -9.65
N TYR A 102 2.50 0.77 -8.84
CA TYR A 102 2.65 2.22 -9.02
C TYR A 102 4.11 2.67 -8.92
N TYR A 103 4.85 2.21 -7.92
CA TYR A 103 6.26 2.59 -7.75
C TYR A 103 7.17 1.97 -8.80
N GLN A 104 6.88 0.73 -9.23
CA GLN A 104 7.57 0.09 -10.35
C GLN A 104 7.35 0.85 -11.66
N ALA A 105 6.10 1.24 -11.95
CA ALA A 105 5.77 2.02 -13.14
C ALA A 105 6.33 3.45 -13.08
N ALA A 106 6.48 4.01 -11.88
CA ALA A 106 7.07 5.34 -11.67
C ALA A 106 8.60 5.37 -11.81
N GLY A 107 9.27 4.20 -11.84
CA GLY A 107 10.74 4.12 -11.81
C GLY A 107 11.37 4.55 -10.48
N VAL A 108 10.56 4.80 -9.45
CA VAL A 108 11.04 5.29 -8.14
C VAL A 108 10.94 4.18 -7.11
N PRO A 109 12.06 3.68 -6.58
CA PRO A 109 12.03 2.66 -5.54
C PRO A 109 11.40 3.16 -4.24
N GLN A 110 10.62 2.30 -3.58
CA GLN A 110 9.90 2.64 -2.35
C GLN A 110 10.80 3.07 -1.19
N ILE A 111 12.05 2.59 -1.16
CA ILE A 111 13.02 2.97 -0.14
C ILE A 111 13.38 4.46 -0.21
N ILE A 112 13.44 5.04 -1.41
CA ILE A 112 13.72 6.46 -1.61
C ILE A 112 12.59 7.32 -1.04
N MET A 113 11.36 6.83 -1.14
CA MET A 113 10.16 7.48 -0.61
C MET A 113 9.95 7.26 0.91
N GLY A 114 10.89 6.60 1.59
CA GLY A 114 10.83 6.34 3.03
C GLY A 114 9.88 5.21 3.45
N ASN A 115 9.35 4.43 2.50
CA ASN A 115 8.51 3.28 2.77
C ASN A 115 9.32 1.98 2.69
N ALA A 116 10.31 1.85 3.58
CA ALA A 116 11.25 0.72 3.60
C ALA A 116 10.73 -0.49 4.41
N LYS A 117 9.45 -0.85 4.27
CA LYS A 117 8.93 -2.03 4.97
C LYS A 117 9.56 -3.29 4.40
N GLY A 118 10.43 -3.93 5.18
CA GLY A 118 11.02 -5.24 4.85
C GLY A 118 12.34 -5.22 4.07
N PHE A 119 12.98 -4.06 3.89
CA PHE A 119 14.32 -3.99 3.28
C PHE A 119 15.43 -4.07 4.34
N THR A 120 16.49 -4.81 4.05
CA THR A 120 17.75 -4.76 4.78
C THR A 120 18.58 -3.57 4.31
N ASP A 121 19.48 -3.05 5.15
CA ASP A 121 20.35 -1.91 4.78
C ASP A 121 21.15 -2.18 3.50
N ALA A 122 21.69 -3.40 3.36
CA ALA A 122 22.40 -3.85 2.16
C ALA A 122 21.52 -3.81 0.90
N SER A 123 20.27 -4.29 0.98
CA SER A 123 19.33 -4.21 -0.15
C SER A 123 18.97 -2.76 -0.49
N GLY A 124 18.90 -1.89 0.53
CA GLY A 124 18.64 -0.47 0.34
C GLY A 124 19.75 0.26 -0.40
N LYS A 125 21.02 -0.05 -0.07
CA LYS A 125 22.19 0.49 -0.75
C LYS A 125 22.25 0.09 -2.22
N ILE A 126 21.98 -1.17 -2.54
CA ILE A 126 21.95 -1.66 -3.94
C ILE A 126 20.85 -0.95 -4.74
N VAL A 127 19.66 -0.83 -4.16
CA VAL A 127 18.52 -0.16 -4.82
C VAL A 127 18.78 1.34 -5.01
N TYR A 128 19.41 2.00 -4.02
CA TYR A 128 19.82 3.40 -4.14
C TYR A 128 20.83 3.59 -5.29
N LEU A 129 21.84 2.73 -5.39
CA LEU A 129 22.84 2.79 -6.47
C LEU A 129 22.22 2.58 -7.85
N ALA A 130 21.27 1.63 -7.97
CA ALA A 130 20.55 1.41 -9.22
C ALA A 130 19.72 2.64 -9.62
N PHE A 131 19.03 3.27 -8.65
CA PHE A 131 18.27 4.50 -8.89
C PHE A 131 19.18 5.71 -9.22
N GLU A 132 20.36 5.80 -8.59
CA GLU A 132 21.34 6.83 -8.87
C GLU A 132 21.80 6.81 -10.34
N GLN A 133 21.93 5.62 -10.95
CA GLN A 133 22.29 5.48 -12.37
C GLN A 133 21.24 6.05 -13.31
N ASP A 134 19.97 5.82 -13.01
CA ASP A 134 18.84 6.31 -13.82
C ASP A 134 18.76 7.85 -13.78
N VAL A 135 18.80 8.43 -12.58
CA VAL A 135 18.80 9.88 -12.37
C VAL A 135 20.01 10.54 -13.04
N LYS A 136 21.20 9.92 -12.97
CA LYS A 136 22.39 10.41 -13.67
C LYS A 136 22.19 10.45 -15.18
N GLY A 137 21.56 9.42 -15.74
CA GLY A 137 21.22 9.39 -17.17
C GLY A 137 20.32 10.56 -17.58
N GLU A 138 19.26 10.81 -16.81
CA GLU A 138 18.34 11.93 -17.09
C GLU A 138 19.01 13.31 -16.94
N GLN A 139 19.87 13.48 -15.93
CA GLN A 139 20.61 14.73 -15.73
C GLN A 139 21.59 15.00 -16.86
N LEU A 140 22.34 13.98 -17.31
CA LEU A 140 23.24 14.10 -18.46
C LEU A 140 22.47 14.43 -19.74
N TYR A 141 21.34 13.75 -19.98
CA TYR A 141 20.48 14.06 -21.12
C TYR A 141 20.00 15.52 -21.11
N ALA A 142 19.61 16.05 -19.96
CA ALA A 142 19.22 17.45 -19.82
C ALA A 142 20.40 18.42 -20.02
N GLU A 143 21.60 18.08 -19.53
CA GLU A 143 22.82 18.86 -19.77
C GLU A 143 23.16 18.92 -21.27
N GLU A 144 23.08 17.79 -21.98
CA GLU A 144 23.32 17.69 -23.43
C GLU A 144 22.30 18.49 -24.24
N GLU A 145 21.01 18.41 -23.89
CA GLU A 145 19.95 19.18 -24.54
C GLU A 145 20.11 20.70 -24.31
N ILE A 146 20.46 21.12 -23.10
CA ILE A 146 20.71 22.54 -22.81
C ILE A 146 21.96 23.05 -23.52
N LEU A 147 23.02 22.24 -23.56
CA LEU A 147 24.23 22.57 -24.29
C LEU A 147 23.97 22.67 -25.80
N SER A 148 23.21 21.75 -26.38
CA SER A 148 22.94 21.75 -27.82
C SER A 148 22.01 22.90 -28.25
N GLN A 149 21.03 23.26 -27.43
CA GLN A 149 20.05 24.30 -27.76
C GLN A 149 20.49 25.71 -27.38
N LEU A 150 21.14 25.88 -26.23
CA LEU A 150 21.51 27.19 -25.67
C LEU A 150 23.01 27.44 -25.64
N ASN A 151 23.85 26.45 -25.97
CA ASN A 151 25.31 26.52 -25.90
C ASN A 151 25.81 26.95 -24.50
N LEU A 152 25.12 26.50 -23.46
CA LEU A 152 25.45 26.70 -22.06
C LEU A 152 25.91 25.38 -21.45
N GLU A 153 27.10 25.35 -20.87
CA GLU A 153 27.59 24.21 -20.10
C GLU A 153 27.03 24.30 -18.68
N LEU A 154 26.08 23.41 -18.36
CA LEU A 154 25.57 23.21 -17.01
C LEU A 154 26.15 21.91 -16.45
N LYS A 155 26.38 21.89 -15.15
CA LYS A 155 26.79 20.70 -14.39
C LYS A 155 25.89 20.60 -13.17
N PHE A 156 25.03 19.60 -13.15
CA PHE A 156 24.21 19.30 -11.99
C PHE A 156 25.09 18.67 -10.90
N ASN A 157 24.83 19.08 -9.65
CA ASN A 157 25.48 18.46 -8.50
C ASN A 157 24.75 17.15 -8.18
N PHE A 158 25.46 16.03 -8.31
CA PHE A 158 24.92 14.73 -7.93
C PHE A 158 24.74 14.64 -6.42
N PRO A 159 23.68 13.96 -5.94
CA PRO A 159 23.60 13.58 -4.54
C PRO A 159 24.79 12.66 -4.17
N ALA A 160 25.19 12.67 -2.91
CA ALA A 160 26.35 11.88 -2.44
C ALA A 160 26.13 10.39 -2.72
N SER A 161 27.08 9.76 -3.43
CA SER A 161 26.98 8.35 -3.78
C SER A 161 27.29 7.45 -2.57
N LEU A 162 26.52 6.39 -2.40
CA LEU A 162 26.71 5.38 -1.35
C LEU A 162 27.65 4.23 -1.81
N GLN A 163 28.35 4.41 -2.93
CA GLN A 163 29.13 3.35 -3.57
C GLN A 163 30.30 2.87 -2.70
N SER A 164 30.91 3.76 -1.89
CA SER A 164 31.94 3.39 -0.92
C SER A 164 31.38 2.49 0.19
N ASP A 165 30.18 2.79 0.65
CA ASP A 165 29.57 2.16 1.83
C ASP A 165 28.88 0.84 1.47
N ALA A 166 28.52 0.64 0.19
CA ALA A 166 27.99 -0.62 -0.32
C ALA A 166 29.08 -1.68 -0.54
N VAL A 167 30.30 -1.26 -0.90
CA VAL A 167 31.45 -2.17 -1.12
C VAL A 167 32.08 -2.59 0.21
N SER A 168 31.99 -1.77 1.26
CA SER A 168 32.47 -2.15 2.60
C SER A 168 31.61 -3.20 3.31
N ASP A 169 30.33 -3.34 2.91
CA ASP A 169 29.37 -4.29 3.51
C ASP A 169 29.35 -5.67 2.84
N THR A 170 30.10 -5.87 1.75
CA THR A 170 30.37 -7.23 1.28
C THR A 170 31.25 -7.92 2.30
N PRO A 171 30.84 -9.07 2.89
CA PRO A 171 31.69 -9.78 3.82
C PRO A 171 32.99 -10.14 3.11
N SER A 172 34.10 -9.57 3.56
CA SER A 172 35.42 -10.05 3.18
C SER A 172 35.48 -11.54 3.53
N GLU A 173 36.01 -12.38 2.65
CA GLU A 173 36.20 -13.84 2.85
C GLU A 173 37.07 -14.22 4.09
N THR A 174 37.39 -13.26 4.96
CA THR A 174 38.15 -13.42 6.19
C THR A 174 37.32 -13.61 7.47
N ASP A 175 35.99 -13.51 7.43
CA ASP A 175 35.15 -13.89 8.57
C ASP A 175 34.83 -15.39 8.51
N THR A 176 35.85 -16.21 8.76
CA THR A 176 35.63 -17.55 9.29
C THR A 176 34.91 -17.40 10.62
N VAL A 177 33.61 -17.66 10.62
CA VAL A 177 32.79 -17.83 11.83
C VAL A 177 33.53 -18.85 12.71
N GLU A 178 34.06 -18.40 13.85
CA GLU A 178 34.45 -19.30 14.92
C GLU A 178 33.17 -20.02 15.36
N GLU A 179 32.99 -21.26 14.89
CA GLU A 179 31.94 -22.14 15.40
C GLU A 179 32.21 -22.34 16.90
N GLU A 180 31.36 -21.77 17.75
CA GLU A 180 31.34 -22.11 19.17
C GLU A 180 31.14 -23.64 19.31
N PRO A 181 31.94 -24.33 20.13
CA PRO A 181 31.82 -25.78 20.28
C PRO A 181 30.45 -26.12 20.86
N MET A 182 29.64 -26.84 20.09
CA MET A 182 28.37 -27.41 20.55
C MET A 182 28.59 -28.20 21.85
N GLU A 183 27.95 -27.77 22.94
CA GLU A 183 27.86 -28.54 24.17
C GLU A 183 27.25 -29.92 23.87
N GLU A 184 28.03 -30.95 24.14
CA GLU A 184 27.68 -32.36 23.98
C GLU A 184 26.45 -32.68 24.83
N ALA A 185 25.30 -32.84 24.18
CA ALA A 185 24.06 -33.24 24.83
C ALA A 185 24.24 -34.62 25.49
N ALA A 186 24.38 -34.63 26.81
CA ALA A 186 24.42 -35.85 27.61
C ALA A 186 23.13 -36.65 27.40
N GLN A 187 23.25 -37.81 26.75
CA GLN A 187 22.14 -38.76 26.61
C GLN A 187 21.70 -39.27 28.00
N PRO A 188 20.39 -39.31 28.30
CA PRO A 188 19.91 -40.04 29.47
C PRO A 188 20.09 -41.54 29.22
N ASN A 189 20.92 -42.15 30.06
CA ASN A 189 21.27 -43.56 30.02
C ASN A 189 20.06 -44.41 30.47
N ASP A 190 19.44 -45.11 29.52
CA ASP A 190 18.36 -46.06 29.78
C ASP A 190 18.93 -47.48 29.76
N THR A 191 19.12 -48.08 30.93
CA THR A 191 19.39 -49.52 31.09
C THR A 191 18.71 -50.04 32.35
N THR A 192 17.70 -50.90 32.14
CA THR A 192 17.26 -52.08 32.93
C THR A 192 17.14 -51.98 34.44
#